data_AF-A0A2S8FM27-F1
#
_entry.id   AF-A0A2S8FM27-F1
#
_cell.length_a   1.000
_cell.length_b   1.000
_cell.length_c   1.000
_cell.angle_alpha   90.00
_cell.angle_beta   90.00
_cell.angle_gamma   90.00
#
_symmetry.space_group_name_H-M   'P 1'
#
loop_
_entity.id
_entity.type
_entity.pdbx_description
1 polymer ?
#
loop_
_entity_poly.entity_id
_entity_poly.type
_entity_poly.pdbx_seq_one_letter_code
_entity_poly.pdbx_strand_id
1 'polypeptide(L)'
;MPAKSAAPHVALLIETSRTYGRELLHGVRKYVAEQGPWSLLVESRSLESPAPPWLPVWSGNGILTRSGSQAMVDSVKRAKVPTVELRSTRLKHSFPFVGVNNYSLGKLVAEHFLERGFRHFAVYQLGAEEYFQQRCENFVQTVAEHGYEASRYNPLNRREQPTEWEQAQRELADWIHQLPKPVGVMACTDQLGFWLLDACRRCGAIVPEEVAVVGVENDASLCTMATTPLSSVELNGTAIGYRAAELLAHLMKGGAPPKKPILVEPLGIVTRLSSDIVALDDRELANALLFMREYACEGISVSDVLKGVAISRSSLERGLRKILGRSPNQELIRLKLLRAEEMLTHTDLTLAVIAQRCGFRRTQHLAETFREMYGMPPGQYRQDRRKAR
;
A
#
# COMPACT_ATOMS: atom_id res chain seq x y z
N MET A 1 28.85 32.92 30.67
CA MET A 1 28.32 31.67 30.08
C MET A 1 27.96 31.96 28.63
N PRO A 2 28.39 31.17 27.64
CA PRO A 2 27.94 31.38 26.26
C PRO A 2 26.42 31.22 26.21
N ALA A 3 25.72 32.18 25.61
CA ALA A 3 24.28 32.13 25.44
C ALA A 3 23.90 30.81 24.74
N LYS A 4 23.05 30.00 25.37
CA LYS A 4 22.47 28.82 24.71
C LYS A 4 21.81 29.31 23.44
N SER A 5 22.36 28.94 22.28
CA SER A 5 21.70 29.15 20.99
C SER A 5 20.28 28.59 21.09
N ALA A 6 19.27 29.42 20.81
CA ALA A 6 17.88 29.00 20.87
C ALA A 6 17.65 27.87 19.85
N ALA A 7 16.93 26.83 20.26
CA ALA A 7 16.57 25.71 19.39
C ALA A 7 15.82 26.23 18.15
N PRO A 8 16.17 25.79 16.92
CA PRO A 8 15.44 26.18 15.71
C PRO A 8 13.95 25.85 15.82
N HIS A 9 13.09 26.80 15.50
CA HIS A 9 11.64 26.64 15.43
C HIS A 9 11.24 26.15 14.04
N VAL A 10 10.73 24.92 13.94
CA VAL A 10 10.43 24.27 12.67
C VAL A 10 8.96 23.87 12.61
N ALA A 11 8.27 24.28 11.56
CA ALA A 11 6.88 23.90 11.30
C ALA A 11 6.81 22.68 10.39
N LEU A 12 6.05 21.67 10.80
CA LEU A 12 5.79 20.45 10.04
C LEU A 12 4.39 20.51 9.45
N LEU A 13 4.29 20.99 8.21
CA LEU A 13 3.04 21.04 7.44
C LEU A 13 2.84 19.73 6.66
N ILE A 14 2.80 18.63 7.41
CA ILE A 14 2.69 17.25 6.91
C ILE A 14 1.35 16.68 7.38
N GLU A 15 0.66 15.96 6.50
CA GLU A 15 -0.60 15.30 6.87
C GLU A 15 -0.36 14.13 7.84
N THR A 16 -1.30 13.90 8.75
CA THR A 16 -1.22 12.86 9.79
C THR A 16 -2.27 11.77 9.62
N SER A 17 -3.14 11.90 8.61
CA SER A 17 -4.26 11.02 8.32
C SER A 17 -3.83 9.66 7.76
N ARG A 18 -2.75 9.59 6.97
CA ARG A 18 -2.24 8.33 6.39
C ARG A 18 -0.97 7.84 7.08
N THR A 19 -0.69 6.54 6.89
CA THR A 19 0.52 5.90 7.41
C THR A 19 1.78 6.59 6.91
N TYR A 20 1.87 6.89 5.61
CA TYR A 20 3.02 7.54 5.01
C TYR A 20 3.35 8.92 5.63
N GLY A 21 2.34 9.77 5.88
CA GLY A 21 2.53 11.06 6.56
C GLY A 21 3.12 10.92 7.97
N ARG A 22 2.65 9.92 8.73
CA ARG A 22 3.17 9.62 10.07
C ARG A 22 4.60 9.09 10.05
N GLU A 23 4.97 8.29 9.05
CA GLU A 23 6.35 7.83 8.86
C GLU A 23 7.32 8.99 8.56
N LEU A 24 6.90 9.97 7.75
CA LEU A 24 7.69 11.18 7.51
C LEU A 24 7.98 11.90 8.84
N LEU A 25 6.96 12.07 9.69
CA LEU A 25 7.12 12.67 11.01
C LEU A 25 8.05 11.85 11.92
N HIS A 26 7.99 10.52 11.85
CA HIS A 26 8.91 9.63 12.56
C HIS A 26 10.37 9.83 12.11
N GLY A 27 10.59 9.96 10.79
CA GLY A 27 11.90 10.28 10.22
C GLY A 27 12.47 11.62 10.72
N VAL A 28 11.63 12.66 10.75
CA VAL A 28 12.00 13.97 11.30
C VAL A 28 12.34 13.86 12.78
N ARG A 29 11.52 13.12 13.55
CA ARG A 29 11.78 12.90 14.98
C ARG A 29 13.10 12.17 15.22
N LYS A 30 13.42 11.17 14.40
CA LYS A 30 14.70 10.45 14.45
C LYS A 30 15.88 11.40 14.24
N TYR A 31 15.83 12.24 13.21
CA TYR A 31 16.87 13.25 12.97
C TYR A 31 17.05 14.20 14.17
N VAL A 32 15.95 14.75 14.71
CA VAL A 32 16.00 15.69 15.84
C VAL A 32 16.56 15.02 17.11
N ALA A 33 16.25 13.74 17.34
CA ALA A 33 16.80 12.99 18.47
C ALA A 33 18.33 12.79 18.35
N GLU A 34 18.85 12.63 17.13
CA GLU A 34 20.28 12.43 16.87
C GLU A 34 21.07 13.75 16.83
N GLN A 35 20.48 14.84 16.32
CA GLN A 35 21.21 16.07 15.98
C GLN A 35 20.91 17.26 16.89
N GLY A 36 19.95 17.14 17.81
CA GLY A 36 19.75 18.14 18.87
C GLY A 36 19.01 19.40 18.43
N PRO A 37 18.56 20.19 19.40
CA PRO A 37 17.13 20.30 19.62
C PRO A 37 16.48 21.25 18.61
N TRP A 38 15.41 20.78 17.99
CA TRP A 38 14.45 21.62 17.29
C TRP A 38 13.19 21.75 18.13
N SER A 39 12.59 22.94 18.14
CA SER A 39 11.23 23.15 18.61
C SER A 39 10.28 22.88 17.44
N LEU A 40 9.51 21.80 17.51
CA LEU A 40 8.64 21.35 16.43
C LEU A 40 7.21 21.86 16.64
N LEU A 41 6.66 22.52 15.63
CA LEU A 41 5.24 22.82 15.52
C LEU A 41 4.59 21.76 14.62
N VAL A 42 3.73 20.93 15.21
CA VAL A 42 3.00 19.86 14.52
C VAL A 42 1.51 20.02 14.80
N GLU A 43 0.70 19.92 13.76
CA GLU A 43 -0.76 19.91 13.85
C GLU A 43 -1.31 18.63 13.22
N SER A 44 -2.45 18.15 13.72
CA SER A 44 -3.20 17.09 13.05
C SER A 44 -3.81 17.64 11.76
N ARG A 45 -3.49 17.01 10.62
CA ARG A 45 -3.83 17.53 9.29
C ARG A 45 -4.27 16.42 8.36
N SER A 46 -5.23 16.70 7.50
CA SER A 46 -5.58 15.88 6.32
C SER A 46 -4.72 16.26 5.11
N LEU A 47 -4.72 15.42 4.07
CA LEU A 47 -3.97 15.64 2.83
C LEU A 47 -4.28 16.99 2.15
N GLU A 48 -5.53 17.45 2.27
CA GLU A 48 -6.05 18.67 1.63
C GLU A 48 -6.25 19.83 2.62
N SER A 49 -5.63 19.76 3.81
CA SER A 49 -5.74 20.81 4.82
C SER A 49 -5.17 22.15 4.32
N PRO A 50 -5.90 23.27 4.48
CA PRO A 50 -5.44 24.58 4.04
C PRO A 50 -4.25 25.08 4.87
N ALA A 51 -3.54 26.11 4.39
CA ALA A 51 -2.46 26.72 5.16
C ALA A 51 -2.92 27.14 6.56
N PRO A 52 -2.12 26.92 7.62
CA PRO A 52 -2.46 27.38 8.95
C PRO A 52 -2.63 28.91 8.99
N PRO A 53 -3.65 29.46 9.66
CA PRO A 53 -3.88 30.90 9.74
C PRO A 53 -2.73 31.69 10.40
N TRP A 54 -1.95 31.05 11.26
CA TRP A 54 -0.82 31.65 11.95
C TRP A 54 0.44 31.76 11.07
N LEU A 55 0.54 30.98 9.98
CA LEU A 55 1.75 30.89 9.17
C LEU A 55 2.24 32.25 8.61
N PRO A 56 1.37 33.17 8.16
CA PRO A 56 1.81 34.47 7.63
C PRO A 56 2.48 35.39 8.65
N VAL A 57 2.21 35.22 9.95
CA VAL A 57 2.77 36.04 11.04
C VAL A 57 3.81 35.28 11.87
N TRP A 58 4.13 34.05 11.46
CA TRP A 58 5.01 33.17 12.21
C TRP A 58 6.48 33.50 11.99
N SER A 59 7.23 33.61 13.09
CA SER A 59 8.67 33.92 13.10
C SER A 59 9.49 32.66 13.41
N GLY A 60 9.42 31.67 12.51
CA GLY A 60 10.17 30.42 12.62
C GLY A 60 11.52 30.42 11.90
N ASN A 61 12.17 29.27 11.88
CA ASN A 61 13.46 29.06 11.21
C ASN A 61 13.38 28.17 9.98
N GLY A 62 12.39 27.27 9.89
CA GLY A 62 12.26 26.38 8.74
C GLY A 62 10.92 25.67 8.63
N ILE A 63 10.58 25.21 7.42
CA ILE A 63 9.32 24.52 7.12
C ILE A 63 9.62 23.20 6.39
N LEU A 64 9.02 22.11 6.86
CA LEU A 64 8.80 20.91 6.06
C LEU A 64 7.34 20.90 5.62
N THR A 65 7.07 20.84 4.32
CA THR A 65 5.70 20.94 3.79
C THR A 65 5.36 19.80 2.85
N ARG A 66 4.09 19.39 2.85
CA ARG A 66 3.42 18.59 1.80
C ARG A 66 2.33 19.45 1.18
N SER A 67 2.68 20.25 0.18
CA SER A 67 1.74 21.25 -0.33
C SER A 67 0.66 20.63 -1.22
N GLY A 68 -0.61 20.68 -0.80
CA GLY A 68 -1.74 20.17 -1.61
C GLY A 68 -2.37 21.22 -2.56
N SER A 69 -2.07 22.51 -2.38
CA SER A 69 -2.68 23.58 -3.19
C SER A 69 -1.73 24.76 -3.40
N GLN A 70 -1.98 25.55 -4.45
CA GLN A 70 -1.20 26.76 -4.72
C GLN A 70 -1.33 27.78 -3.58
N ALA A 71 -2.49 27.85 -2.93
CA ALA A 71 -2.70 28.72 -1.76
C ALA A 71 -1.81 28.33 -0.56
N MET A 72 -1.57 27.03 -0.35
CA MET A 72 -0.60 26.54 0.63
C MET A 72 0.82 26.99 0.29
N VAL A 73 1.24 26.75 -0.96
CA VAL A 73 2.55 27.16 -1.46
C VAL A 73 2.78 28.67 -1.27
N ASP A 74 1.81 29.49 -1.65
CA ASP A 74 1.93 30.95 -1.55
C ASP A 74 2.02 31.41 -0.08
N SER A 75 1.33 30.73 0.83
CA SER A 75 1.42 30.99 2.27
C SER A 75 2.80 30.62 2.84
N VAL A 76 3.34 29.46 2.44
CA VAL A 76 4.70 29.03 2.82
C VAL A 76 5.76 29.99 2.28
N LYS A 77 5.64 30.46 1.03
CA LYS A 77 6.55 31.47 0.47
C LYS A 77 6.56 32.78 1.26
N ARG A 78 5.38 33.23 1.74
CA ARG A 78 5.27 34.47 2.53
C ARG A 78 6.02 34.40 3.86
N ALA A 79 6.21 33.21 4.42
CA ALA A 79 7.00 33.02 5.65
C ALA A 79 8.49 33.31 5.46
N LYS A 80 9.02 33.29 4.21
CA LYS A 80 10.41 33.63 3.86
C LYS A 80 11.48 32.89 4.68
N VAL A 81 11.19 31.66 5.07
CA VAL A 81 12.12 30.76 5.78
C VAL A 81 12.55 29.60 4.88
N PRO A 82 13.74 29.01 5.11
CA PRO A 82 14.14 27.73 4.53
C PRO A 82 12.99 26.72 4.52
N THR A 83 12.72 26.13 3.36
CA THR A 83 11.58 25.24 3.15
C THR A 83 12.01 24.03 2.33
N VAL A 84 11.55 22.84 2.72
CA VAL A 84 11.71 21.60 1.93
C VAL A 84 10.32 21.04 1.63
N GLU A 85 10.08 20.71 0.36
CA GLU A 85 8.84 20.07 -0.11
C GLU A 85 8.97 18.53 -0.04
N LEU A 86 7.88 17.87 0.36
CA LEU A 86 7.78 16.43 0.55
C LEU A 86 6.68 15.78 -0.29
N ARG A 87 5.92 16.58 -1.06
CA ARG A 87 4.96 16.12 -2.07
C ARG A 87 5.39 16.63 -3.44
N SER A 88 5.62 15.72 -4.38
CA SER A 88 5.86 16.11 -5.77
C SER A 88 4.55 16.61 -6.37
N THR A 89 4.51 17.86 -6.80
CA THR A 89 3.31 18.48 -7.36
C THR A 89 3.65 19.35 -8.57
N ARG A 90 2.66 19.67 -9.42
CA ARG A 90 2.78 20.68 -10.49
C ARG A 90 2.67 22.11 -9.98
N LEU A 91 2.70 22.31 -8.66
CA LEU A 91 2.51 23.62 -8.07
C LEU A 91 3.74 24.50 -8.34
N LYS A 92 3.51 25.79 -8.56
CA LYS A 92 4.58 26.70 -8.96
C LYS A 92 5.42 27.11 -7.76
N HIS A 93 6.55 26.44 -7.51
CA HIS A 93 7.55 26.81 -6.49
C HIS A 93 8.98 26.35 -6.83
N SER A 94 9.94 26.82 -6.04
CA SER A 94 11.37 26.49 -6.16
C SER A 94 11.93 25.76 -4.92
N PHE A 95 11.06 25.34 -4.00
CA PHE A 95 11.49 24.58 -2.82
C PHE A 95 12.22 23.29 -3.25
N PRO A 96 13.39 22.97 -2.67
CA PRO A 96 14.03 21.69 -2.92
C PRO A 96 13.14 20.55 -2.42
N PHE A 97 13.20 19.42 -3.13
CA PHE A 97 12.30 18.29 -2.95
C PHE A 97 13.04 17.06 -2.42
N VAL A 98 12.45 16.41 -1.42
CA VAL A 98 12.84 15.08 -0.95
C VAL A 98 11.61 14.17 -1.04
N GLY A 99 11.74 13.01 -1.68
CA GLY A 99 10.60 12.12 -1.84
C GLY A 99 10.94 10.74 -2.37
N VAL A 100 9.91 10.01 -2.78
CA VAL A 100 10.04 8.64 -3.29
C VAL A 100 10.61 8.65 -4.70
N ASN A 101 11.49 7.69 -5.00
CA ASN A 101 11.84 7.35 -6.37
C ASN A 101 10.67 6.64 -7.07
N ASN A 102 9.87 7.38 -7.84
CA ASN A 102 8.73 6.80 -8.57
C ASN A 102 9.14 5.93 -9.77
N TYR A 103 10.38 6.05 -10.27
CA TYR A 103 10.89 5.22 -11.36
C TYR A 103 11.05 3.77 -10.90
N SER A 104 11.82 3.57 -9.82
CA SER A 104 12.01 2.24 -9.24
C SER A 104 10.69 1.63 -8.76
N LEU A 105 9.77 2.44 -8.25
CA LEU A 105 8.46 1.99 -7.79
C LEU A 105 7.60 1.41 -8.92
N GLY A 106 7.43 2.13 -10.03
CA GLY A 106 6.63 1.63 -11.16
C GLY A 106 7.23 0.35 -11.75
N LYS A 107 8.57 0.31 -11.87
CA LYS A 107 9.32 -0.87 -12.30
C LYS A 107 9.10 -2.07 -11.39
N LEU A 108 9.20 -1.88 -10.07
CA LEU A 108 9.01 -2.93 -9.06
C LEU A 108 7.65 -3.62 -9.18
N VAL A 109 6.57 -2.86 -9.41
CA VAL A 109 5.23 -3.44 -9.57
C VAL A 109 5.07 -4.17 -10.90
N ALA A 110 5.66 -3.65 -11.99
CA ALA A 110 5.66 -4.33 -13.28
C ALA A 110 6.40 -5.67 -13.20
N GLU A 111 7.62 -5.67 -12.66
CA GLU A 111 8.43 -6.88 -12.45
C GLU A 111 7.69 -7.91 -11.58
N HIS A 112 7.02 -7.46 -10.51
CA HIS A 112 6.21 -8.34 -9.66
C HIS A 112 5.13 -9.12 -10.41
N PHE A 113 4.42 -8.46 -11.34
CA PHE A 113 3.42 -9.14 -12.18
C PHE A 113 4.06 -9.99 -13.29
N LEU A 114 5.14 -9.52 -13.91
CA LEU A 114 5.88 -10.26 -14.95
C LEU A 114 6.45 -11.58 -14.40
N GLU A 115 7.08 -11.55 -13.23
CA GLU A 115 7.61 -12.73 -12.54
C GLU A 115 6.51 -13.76 -12.19
N ARG A 116 5.28 -13.28 -12.03
CA ARG A 116 4.08 -14.10 -11.79
C ARG A 116 3.39 -14.53 -13.08
N GLY A 117 3.96 -14.23 -14.24
CA GLY A 117 3.48 -14.73 -15.54
C GLY A 117 2.27 -14.00 -16.10
N PHE A 118 1.89 -12.84 -15.56
CA PHE A 118 0.83 -12.02 -16.16
C PHE A 118 1.26 -11.52 -17.55
N ARG A 119 0.31 -11.49 -18.48
CA ARG A 119 0.50 -11.01 -19.86
C ARG A 119 -0.39 -9.82 -20.21
N HIS A 120 -1.39 -9.57 -19.36
CA HIS A 120 -2.27 -8.42 -19.45
C HIS A 120 -2.01 -7.54 -18.24
N PHE A 121 -1.91 -6.24 -18.48
CA PHE A 121 -1.57 -5.27 -17.45
C PHE A 121 -2.56 -4.12 -17.49
N ALA A 122 -2.82 -3.54 -16.33
CA ALA A 122 -3.60 -2.31 -16.26
C ALA A 122 -3.11 -1.40 -15.14
N VAL A 123 -3.44 -0.12 -15.28
CA VAL A 123 -3.22 0.91 -14.27
C VAL A 123 -4.54 1.56 -13.91
N TYR A 124 -4.84 1.60 -12.61
CA TYR A 124 -5.84 2.48 -12.05
C TYR A 124 -5.16 3.72 -11.46
N GLN A 125 -5.34 4.87 -12.13
CA GLN A 125 -4.71 6.14 -11.76
C GLN A 125 -5.74 7.25 -11.51
N LEU A 126 -5.34 8.25 -10.74
CA LEU A 126 -6.02 9.55 -10.66
C LEU A 126 -5.19 10.62 -11.38
N GLY A 127 -5.78 11.30 -12.35
CA GLY A 127 -5.11 12.26 -13.22
C GLY A 127 -4.78 13.64 -12.62
N ALA A 128 -4.95 13.83 -11.31
CA ALA A 128 -4.83 15.17 -10.70
C ALA A 128 -3.39 15.61 -10.39
N GLU A 129 -2.44 14.68 -10.18
CA GLU A 129 -1.09 15.01 -9.71
C GLU A 129 0.02 14.33 -10.52
N GLU A 130 1.09 15.08 -10.79
CA GLU A 130 2.28 14.61 -11.53
C GLU A 130 2.97 13.42 -10.84
N TYR A 131 2.94 13.38 -9.51
CA TYR A 131 3.48 12.26 -8.73
C TYR A 131 2.79 10.93 -9.06
N PHE A 132 1.45 10.93 -9.14
CA PHE A 132 0.68 9.75 -9.50
C PHE A 132 0.89 9.38 -10.96
N GLN A 133 1.05 10.38 -11.83
CA GLN A 133 1.35 10.14 -13.24
C GLN A 133 2.72 9.48 -13.42
N GLN A 134 3.78 9.96 -12.74
CA GLN A 134 5.13 9.41 -12.86
C GLN A 134 5.19 7.92 -12.50
N ARG A 135 4.63 7.49 -11.36
CA ARG A 135 4.65 6.05 -10.99
C ARG A 135 3.92 5.18 -12.01
N CYS A 136 2.78 5.66 -12.50
CA CYS A 136 1.96 4.94 -13.48
C CYS A 136 2.64 4.87 -14.85
N GLU A 137 3.28 5.95 -15.28
CA GLU A 137 4.07 5.98 -16.52
C GLU A 137 5.25 5.03 -16.45
N ASN A 138 5.99 5.00 -15.33
CA ASN A 138 7.12 4.08 -15.17
C ASN A 138 6.69 2.62 -15.16
N PHE A 139 5.53 2.30 -14.58
CA PHE A 139 4.92 0.97 -14.72
C PHE A 139 4.62 0.64 -16.18
N VAL A 140 3.90 1.51 -16.88
CA VAL A 140 3.54 1.27 -18.29
C VAL A 140 4.78 1.16 -19.18
N GLN A 141 5.79 1.98 -18.95
CA GLN A 141 7.05 1.91 -19.67
C GLN A 141 7.76 0.57 -19.43
N THR A 142 7.85 0.12 -18.17
CA THR A 142 8.49 -1.16 -17.84
C THR A 142 7.75 -2.33 -18.49
N VAL A 143 6.41 -2.30 -18.50
CA VAL A 143 5.57 -3.30 -19.19
C VAL A 143 5.84 -3.30 -20.70
N ALA A 144 5.94 -2.11 -21.31
CA ALA A 144 6.25 -1.96 -22.74
C ALA A 144 7.65 -2.45 -23.11
N GLU A 145 8.65 -2.24 -22.24
CA GLU A 145 10.02 -2.76 -22.40
C GLU A 145 10.05 -4.30 -22.43
N HIS A 146 9.03 -4.97 -21.87
CA HIS A 146 8.86 -6.42 -21.91
C HIS A 146 7.91 -6.91 -23.04
N GLY A 147 7.50 -6.03 -23.95
CA GLY A 147 6.70 -6.38 -25.13
C GLY A 147 5.20 -6.50 -24.88
N TYR A 148 4.70 -5.93 -23.77
CA TYR A 148 3.28 -5.93 -23.43
C TYR A 148 2.70 -4.51 -23.42
N GLU A 149 1.38 -4.40 -23.42
CA GLU A 149 0.67 -3.12 -23.27
C GLU A 149 -0.12 -3.10 -21.96
N ALA A 150 -0.30 -1.90 -21.40
CA ALA A 150 -1.06 -1.69 -20.17
C ALA A 150 -2.29 -0.80 -20.42
N SER A 151 -3.47 -1.35 -20.17
CA SER A 151 -4.73 -0.60 -20.17
C SER A 151 -4.74 0.46 -19.07
N ARG A 152 -5.38 1.60 -19.31
CA ARG A 152 -5.42 2.70 -18.33
C ARG A 152 -6.85 3.03 -17.97
N TYR A 153 -7.15 3.07 -16.67
CA TYR A 153 -8.35 3.68 -16.14
C TYR A 153 -8.02 4.96 -15.42
N ASN A 154 -8.55 6.06 -15.93
CA ASN A 154 -8.39 7.39 -15.38
C ASN A 154 -9.74 8.13 -15.47
N PRO A 155 -10.57 8.09 -14.41
CA PRO A 155 -11.80 8.87 -14.41
C PRO A 155 -11.42 10.35 -14.34
N LEU A 156 -11.41 11.01 -15.52
CA LEU A 156 -11.19 12.45 -15.65
C LEU A 156 -12.16 13.18 -14.70
N ASN A 157 -11.65 14.16 -13.95
CA ASN A 157 -12.38 15.00 -12.98
C ASN A 157 -12.68 14.43 -11.59
N ARG A 158 -12.22 13.24 -11.20
CA ARG A 158 -12.35 12.80 -9.81
C ARG A 158 -11.12 13.24 -9.00
N ARG A 159 -11.34 14.12 -8.01
CA ARG A 159 -10.46 14.22 -6.82
C ARG A 159 -10.37 12.82 -6.19
N GLU A 160 -9.53 12.59 -5.18
CA GLU A 160 -9.60 11.37 -4.35
C GLU A 160 -10.96 11.18 -3.63
N GLN A 161 -12.00 11.93 -3.99
CA GLN A 161 -13.36 11.84 -3.47
C GLN A 161 -14.33 11.80 -4.65
N PRO A 162 -14.96 10.65 -4.94
CA PRO A 162 -16.04 10.58 -5.92
C PRO A 162 -17.26 11.32 -5.38
N THR A 163 -17.90 12.15 -6.22
CA THR A 163 -19.17 12.82 -5.91
C THR A 163 -20.33 11.84 -5.86
N GLU A 164 -20.33 10.82 -6.74
CA GLU A 164 -21.33 9.75 -6.77
C GLU A 164 -20.65 8.38 -6.66
N TRP A 165 -20.56 7.88 -5.43
CA TRP A 165 -19.84 6.64 -5.10
C TRP A 165 -20.37 5.42 -5.88
N GLU A 166 -21.68 5.21 -5.89
CA GLU A 166 -22.27 4.01 -6.51
C GLU A 166 -22.14 4.02 -8.04
N GLN A 167 -22.21 5.19 -8.68
CA GLN A 167 -21.92 5.29 -10.11
C GLN A 167 -20.45 5.01 -10.39
N ALA A 168 -19.54 5.60 -9.60
CA ALA A 168 -18.11 5.38 -9.74
C ALA A 168 -17.71 3.90 -9.61
N GLN A 169 -18.32 3.19 -8.66
CA GLN A 169 -18.10 1.76 -8.47
C GLN A 169 -18.63 0.92 -9.62
N ARG A 170 -19.80 1.24 -10.20
CA ARG A 170 -20.31 0.55 -11.39
C ARG A 170 -19.38 0.71 -12.60
N GLU A 171 -18.94 1.94 -12.88
CA GLU A 171 -18.03 2.21 -13.99
C GLU A 171 -16.68 1.49 -13.82
N LEU A 172 -16.16 1.41 -12.59
CA LEU A 172 -14.93 0.69 -12.30
C LEU A 172 -15.12 -0.82 -12.47
N ALA A 173 -16.24 -1.37 -12.02
CA ALA A 173 -16.59 -2.78 -12.17
C ALA A 173 -16.77 -3.18 -13.64
N ASP A 174 -17.43 -2.34 -14.44
CA ASP A 174 -17.59 -2.53 -15.89
C ASP A 174 -16.24 -2.52 -16.61
N TRP A 175 -15.34 -1.59 -16.23
CA TRP A 175 -14.00 -1.56 -16.77
C TRP A 175 -13.20 -2.83 -16.44
N ILE A 176 -13.22 -3.29 -15.19
CA ILE A 176 -12.56 -4.54 -14.78
C ILE A 176 -13.10 -5.73 -15.58
N HIS A 177 -14.41 -5.78 -15.82
CA HIS A 177 -15.05 -6.86 -16.57
C HIS A 177 -14.57 -6.94 -18.03
N GLN A 178 -14.24 -5.79 -18.63
CA GLN A 178 -13.78 -5.70 -20.03
C GLN A 178 -12.29 -5.98 -20.21
N LEU A 179 -11.51 -6.02 -19.13
CA LEU A 179 -10.07 -6.30 -19.22
C LEU A 179 -9.82 -7.76 -19.64
N PRO A 180 -8.86 -8.01 -20.54
CA PRO A 180 -8.43 -9.37 -20.84
C PRO A 180 -7.80 -10.00 -19.59
N LYS A 181 -8.20 -11.23 -19.26
CA LYS A 181 -7.79 -11.92 -18.03
C LYS A 181 -6.90 -13.13 -18.35
N PRO A 182 -5.95 -13.50 -17.47
CA PRO A 182 -5.64 -12.88 -16.18
C PRO A 182 -4.90 -11.54 -16.31
N VAL A 183 -5.23 -10.54 -15.48
CA VAL A 183 -4.65 -9.18 -15.52
C VAL A 183 -4.01 -8.77 -14.20
N GLY A 184 -2.81 -8.19 -14.28
CA GLY A 184 -2.16 -7.49 -13.17
C GLY A 184 -2.49 -6.00 -13.18
N VAL A 185 -3.15 -5.51 -12.14
CA VAL A 185 -3.59 -4.11 -12.01
C VAL A 185 -2.77 -3.40 -10.94
N MET A 186 -2.01 -2.38 -11.34
CA MET A 186 -1.40 -1.43 -10.42
C MET A 186 -2.41 -0.34 -10.07
N ALA A 187 -2.73 -0.18 -8.78
CA ALA A 187 -3.47 0.97 -8.28
C ALA A 187 -2.49 2.03 -7.77
N CYS A 188 -2.64 3.29 -8.18
CA CYS A 188 -1.62 4.32 -7.92
C CYS A 188 -1.50 4.72 -6.43
N THR A 189 -2.48 4.35 -5.60
CA THR A 189 -2.48 4.41 -4.14
C THR A 189 -3.25 3.22 -3.57
N ASP A 190 -3.07 2.92 -2.28
CA ASP A 190 -3.85 1.89 -1.59
C ASP A 190 -5.34 2.23 -1.49
N GLN A 191 -5.71 3.51 -1.48
CA GLN A 191 -7.11 3.91 -1.49
C GLN A 191 -7.80 3.45 -2.79
N LEU A 192 -7.11 3.60 -3.92
CA LEU A 192 -7.60 3.11 -5.21
C LEU A 192 -7.60 1.58 -5.25
N GLY A 193 -6.56 0.94 -4.71
CA GLY A 193 -6.50 -0.53 -4.61
C GLY A 193 -7.66 -1.09 -3.80
N PHE A 194 -7.99 -0.44 -2.68
CA PHE A 194 -9.13 -0.78 -1.83
C PHE A 194 -10.46 -0.72 -2.62
N TRP A 195 -10.68 0.35 -3.38
CA TRP A 195 -11.88 0.50 -4.21
C TRP A 195 -11.93 -0.47 -5.38
N LEU A 196 -10.78 -0.76 -5.99
CA LEU A 196 -10.68 -1.73 -7.07
C LEU A 196 -11.07 -3.14 -6.60
N LEU A 197 -10.69 -3.52 -5.38
CA LEU A 197 -11.04 -4.80 -4.78
C LEU A 197 -12.54 -4.91 -4.44
N ASP A 198 -13.18 -3.82 -4.04
CA ASP A 198 -14.65 -3.77 -3.92
C ASP A 198 -15.33 -3.95 -5.28
N ALA A 199 -14.85 -3.23 -6.31
CA ALA A 199 -15.37 -3.36 -7.68
C ALA A 199 -15.18 -4.77 -8.26
N CYS A 200 -14.03 -5.41 -8.00
CA CYS A 200 -13.80 -6.82 -8.39
C CYS A 200 -14.84 -7.74 -7.76
N ARG A 201 -15.10 -7.58 -6.45
CA ARG A 201 -16.13 -8.36 -5.75
C ARG A 201 -17.52 -8.14 -6.35
N ARG A 202 -17.87 -6.89 -6.69
CA ARG A 202 -19.18 -6.53 -7.27
C ARG A 202 -19.42 -7.14 -8.65
N CYS A 203 -18.39 -7.23 -9.50
CA CYS A 203 -18.51 -7.88 -10.81
C CYS A 203 -18.17 -9.38 -10.82
N GLY A 204 -17.93 -9.98 -9.64
CA GLY A 204 -17.58 -11.40 -9.50
C GLY A 204 -16.19 -11.76 -10.04
N ALA A 205 -15.30 -10.78 -10.22
CA ALA A 205 -13.92 -11.02 -10.62
C ALA A 205 -13.13 -11.70 -9.50
N ILE A 206 -12.42 -12.78 -9.84
CA ILE A 206 -11.68 -13.58 -8.86
C ILE A 206 -10.32 -12.93 -8.58
N VAL A 207 -10.04 -12.58 -7.32
CA VAL A 207 -8.78 -11.97 -6.91
C VAL A 207 -7.94 -12.97 -6.10
N PRO A 208 -6.66 -13.22 -6.47
CA PRO A 208 -5.88 -12.64 -7.57
C PRO A 208 -5.93 -13.41 -8.90
N GLU A 209 -6.66 -14.54 -8.97
CA GLU A 209 -6.58 -15.50 -10.08
C GLU A 209 -6.92 -14.89 -11.45
N GLU A 210 -7.96 -14.05 -11.49
CA GLU A 210 -8.37 -13.33 -12.68
C GLU A 210 -7.85 -11.89 -12.70
N VAL A 211 -7.84 -11.23 -11.53
CA VAL A 211 -7.43 -9.84 -11.36
C VAL A 211 -6.50 -9.75 -10.15
N ALA A 212 -5.20 -9.68 -10.38
CA ALA A 212 -4.23 -9.39 -9.32
C ALA A 212 -4.10 -7.88 -9.13
N VAL A 213 -4.00 -7.42 -7.89
CA VAL A 213 -3.97 -6.01 -7.52
C VAL A 213 -2.77 -5.72 -6.63
N VAL A 214 -2.01 -4.69 -6.99
CA VAL A 214 -0.95 -4.12 -6.14
C VAL A 214 -1.21 -2.62 -5.98
N GLY A 215 -1.35 -2.17 -4.73
CA GLY A 215 -1.43 -0.77 -4.34
C GLY A 215 -0.07 -0.14 -4.06
N VAL A 216 -0.09 1.08 -3.55
CA VAL A 216 1.10 1.84 -3.18
C VAL A 216 0.82 2.63 -1.91
N GLU A 217 1.81 2.69 -1.00
CA GLU A 217 1.85 3.38 0.32
C GLU A 217 1.85 2.42 1.51
N ASN A 218 1.49 1.15 1.32
CA ASN A 218 1.33 0.14 2.35
C ASN A 218 0.56 0.65 3.59
N ASP A 219 -0.52 1.40 3.38
CA ASP A 219 -1.35 1.89 4.46
C ASP A 219 -2.01 0.72 5.19
N ALA A 220 -1.60 0.51 6.45
CA ALA A 220 -1.97 -0.67 7.22
C ALA A 220 -3.48 -0.85 7.37
N SER A 221 -4.22 0.26 7.53
CA SER A 221 -5.67 0.24 7.68
C SER A 221 -6.33 -0.20 6.38
N LEU A 222 -6.01 0.44 5.27
CA LEU A 222 -6.61 0.10 3.98
C LEU A 222 -6.21 -1.31 3.53
N CYS A 223 -4.95 -1.69 3.68
CA CYS A 223 -4.46 -2.98 3.20
C CYS A 223 -5.10 -4.17 3.90
N THR A 224 -5.39 -4.04 5.20
CA THR A 224 -6.01 -5.12 6.00
C THR A 224 -7.53 -5.11 5.95
N MET A 225 -8.17 -3.94 5.81
CA MET A 225 -9.63 -3.82 5.75
C MET A 225 -10.22 -4.19 4.38
N ALA A 226 -9.42 -4.24 3.32
CA ALA A 226 -9.89 -4.56 1.98
C ALA A 226 -10.55 -5.95 1.95
N THR A 227 -11.52 -6.13 1.04
CA THR A 227 -12.27 -7.39 0.87
C THR A 227 -11.34 -8.59 0.62
N THR A 228 -10.21 -8.35 -0.03
CA THR A 228 -9.05 -9.25 -0.09
C THR A 228 -7.84 -8.46 0.39
N PRO A 229 -7.03 -8.96 1.35
CA PRO A 229 -5.84 -8.25 1.82
C PRO A 229 -4.95 -7.75 0.68
N LEU A 230 -4.76 -6.43 0.61
CA LEU A 230 -4.12 -5.73 -0.51
C LEU A 230 -2.59 -5.79 -0.41
N SER A 231 -1.95 -6.33 -1.44
CA SER A 231 -0.52 -6.22 -1.66
C SER A 231 -0.20 -4.78 -2.00
N SER A 232 0.90 -4.25 -1.47
CA SER A 232 1.23 -2.84 -1.67
C SER A 232 2.73 -2.61 -1.66
N VAL A 233 3.17 -1.60 -2.41
CA VAL A 233 4.54 -1.08 -2.31
C VAL A 233 4.69 -0.33 -0.99
N GLU A 234 5.63 -0.79 -0.17
CA GLU A 234 6.03 -0.14 1.07
C GLU A 234 7.02 0.98 0.78
N LEU A 235 6.64 2.20 1.12
CA LEU A 235 7.47 3.38 0.95
C LEU A 235 8.43 3.52 2.13
N ASN A 236 9.58 4.14 1.91
CA ASN A 236 10.51 4.44 3.00
C ASN A 236 10.25 5.84 3.59
N GLY A 237 9.04 6.06 4.14
CA GLY A 237 8.65 7.36 4.68
C GLY A 237 9.57 7.84 5.79
N THR A 238 10.05 6.94 6.64
CA THR A 238 11.01 7.27 7.71
C THR A 238 12.33 7.81 7.15
N ALA A 239 12.91 7.19 6.13
CA ALA A 239 14.14 7.71 5.53
C ALA A 239 13.92 9.05 4.81
N ILE A 240 12.78 9.23 4.14
CA ILE A 240 12.42 10.50 3.48
C ILE A 240 12.31 11.61 4.52
N GLY A 241 11.60 11.39 5.63
CA GLY A 241 11.47 12.36 6.71
C GLY A 241 12.82 12.74 7.34
N TYR A 242 13.70 11.76 7.53
CA TYR A 242 15.05 11.99 8.03
C TYR A 242 15.87 12.86 7.07
N ARG A 243 15.90 12.50 5.78
CA ARG A 243 16.64 13.25 4.74
C ARG A 243 16.09 14.65 4.53
N ALA A 244 14.78 14.84 4.69
CA ALA A 244 14.14 16.14 4.63
C ALA A 244 14.56 17.05 5.79
N ALA A 245 14.60 16.51 7.01
CA ALA A 245 15.11 17.23 8.17
C ALA A 245 16.60 17.57 8.03
N GLU A 246 17.42 16.63 7.54
CA GLU A 246 18.84 16.86 7.25
C GLU A 246 19.04 18.00 6.23
N LEU A 247 18.28 17.98 5.14
CA LEU A 247 18.32 19.04 4.14
C LEU A 247 17.86 20.38 4.71
N LEU A 248 16.75 20.41 5.46
CA LEU A 248 16.27 21.65 6.07
C LEU A 248 17.30 22.23 7.04
N ALA A 249 17.98 21.39 7.83
CA ALA A 249 19.05 21.81 8.73
C ALA A 249 20.20 22.50 7.98
N HIS A 250 20.61 21.95 6.84
CA HIS A 250 21.63 22.52 5.97
C HIS A 250 21.21 23.89 5.43
N LEU A 251 19.97 24.01 4.96
CA LEU A 251 19.41 25.28 4.47
C LEU A 251 19.30 26.34 5.56
N MET A 252 18.89 25.96 6.78
CA MET A 252 18.82 26.87 7.94
C MET A 252 20.19 27.41 8.36
N LYS A 253 21.27 26.70 8.04
CA LYS A 253 22.66 27.14 8.25
C LYS A 253 23.21 27.99 7.10
N GLY A 254 22.37 28.35 6.12
CA GLY A 254 22.77 29.12 4.94
C GLY A 254 23.36 28.29 3.80
N GLY A 255 23.25 26.96 3.87
CA GLY A 255 23.69 26.07 2.80
C GLY A 255 22.88 26.24 1.51
N ALA A 256 23.54 26.05 0.37
CA ALA A 256 22.87 26.11 -0.94
C ALA A 256 21.93 24.89 -1.15
N PRO A 257 20.77 25.07 -1.80
CA PRO A 257 19.87 23.97 -2.12
C PRO A 257 20.47 23.04 -3.20
N PRO A 258 20.15 21.74 -3.17
CA PRO A 258 20.60 20.81 -4.20
C PRO A 258 19.96 21.15 -5.56
N LYS A 259 20.71 20.92 -6.64
CA LYS A 259 20.23 21.14 -8.02
C LYS A 259 19.24 20.06 -8.49
N LYS A 260 19.29 18.87 -7.90
CA LYS A 260 18.42 17.73 -8.22
C LYS A 260 17.63 17.33 -6.99
N PRO A 261 16.42 16.77 -7.15
CA PRO A 261 15.69 16.14 -6.07
C PRO A 261 16.50 15.05 -5.34
N ILE A 262 16.26 14.92 -4.04
CA ILE A 262 16.74 13.77 -3.26
C ILE A 262 15.64 12.71 -3.29
N LEU A 263 15.88 11.62 -4.02
CA LEU A 263 14.94 10.52 -4.15
C LEU A 263 15.37 9.34 -3.27
N VAL A 264 14.41 8.74 -2.59
CA VAL A 264 14.60 7.58 -1.71
C VAL A 264 13.88 6.38 -2.29
N GLU A 265 14.55 5.24 -2.33
CA GLU A 265 13.98 3.99 -2.81
C GLU A 265 12.85 3.47 -1.92
N PRO A 266 11.79 2.85 -2.49
CA PRO A 266 10.82 2.10 -1.72
C PRO A 266 11.49 0.88 -1.05
N LEU A 267 10.88 0.36 0.02
CA LEU A 267 11.40 -0.80 0.75
C LEU A 267 11.12 -2.13 0.02
N GLY A 268 10.08 -2.18 -0.81
CA GLY A 268 9.70 -3.37 -1.56
C GLY A 268 8.19 -3.51 -1.70
N ILE A 269 7.72 -4.67 -2.16
CA ILE A 269 6.29 -5.02 -2.15
C ILE A 269 6.01 -5.92 -0.96
N VAL A 270 5.10 -5.49 -0.09
CA VAL A 270 4.50 -6.36 0.92
C VAL A 270 3.42 -7.17 0.21
N THR A 271 3.78 -8.41 -0.17
CA THR A 271 2.88 -9.31 -0.88
C THR A 271 1.80 -9.83 0.07
N ARG A 272 0.55 -9.70 -0.35
CA ARG A 272 -0.65 -10.23 0.34
C ARG A 272 -1.54 -10.96 -0.66
N LEU A 273 -2.70 -11.42 -0.21
CA LEU A 273 -3.61 -12.24 -1.02
C LEU A 273 -3.98 -11.63 -2.38
N SER A 274 -4.04 -10.31 -2.51
CA SER A 274 -4.44 -9.67 -3.76
C SER A 274 -3.46 -9.84 -4.93
N SER A 275 -2.25 -10.34 -4.71
CA SER A 275 -1.28 -10.61 -5.80
C SER A 275 -0.39 -11.84 -5.54
N ASP A 276 -0.74 -12.65 -4.55
CA ASP A 276 -0.02 -13.86 -4.13
C ASP A 276 -0.36 -15.08 -5.03
N ILE A 277 -0.14 -14.96 -6.35
CA ILE A 277 -0.31 -16.07 -7.30
C ILE A 277 0.50 -15.91 -8.59
N VAL A 278 0.78 -17.04 -9.24
CA VAL A 278 1.14 -17.11 -10.66
C VAL A 278 -0.15 -17.07 -11.51
N ALA A 279 -0.17 -16.27 -12.56
CA ALA A 279 -1.32 -16.07 -13.44
C ALA A 279 -1.90 -17.41 -13.95
N LEU A 280 -3.23 -17.54 -13.88
CA LEU A 280 -3.96 -18.75 -14.26
C LEU A 280 -4.69 -18.58 -15.59
N ASP A 281 -4.35 -19.42 -16.57
CA ASP A 281 -5.10 -19.53 -17.82
C ASP A 281 -6.32 -20.48 -17.68
N ASP A 282 -6.34 -21.33 -16.64
CA ASP A 282 -7.38 -22.34 -16.42
C ASP A 282 -8.51 -21.80 -15.51
N ARG A 283 -9.66 -21.49 -16.13
CA ARG A 283 -10.82 -20.95 -15.44
C ARG A 283 -11.43 -21.91 -14.41
N GLU A 284 -11.41 -23.21 -14.66
CA GLU A 284 -11.93 -24.19 -13.70
C GLU A 284 -11.02 -24.30 -12.47
N LEU A 285 -9.71 -24.17 -12.68
CA LEU A 285 -8.76 -24.10 -11.58
C LEU A 285 -8.91 -22.81 -10.75
N ALA A 286 -9.16 -21.68 -11.41
CA ALA A 286 -9.48 -20.41 -10.75
C ALA A 286 -10.76 -20.50 -9.93
N ASN A 287 -11.82 -21.12 -10.48
CA ASN A 287 -13.06 -21.39 -9.76
C ASN A 287 -12.83 -22.30 -8.54
N ALA A 288 -11.97 -23.32 -8.67
CA ALA A 288 -11.62 -24.19 -7.56
C ALA A 288 -10.94 -23.42 -6.42
N LEU A 289 -9.99 -22.54 -6.75
CA LEU A 289 -9.32 -21.69 -5.77
C LEU A 289 -10.27 -20.68 -5.12
N LEU A 290 -11.19 -20.08 -5.89
CA LEU A 290 -12.26 -19.23 -5.35
C LEU A 290 -13.11 -20.00 -4.33
N PHE A 291 -13.60 -21.18 -4.72
CA PHE A 291 -14.40 -22.04 -3.83
C PHE A 291 -13.62 -22.37 -2.55
N MET A 292 -12.34 -22.70 -2.68
CA MET A 292 -11.48 -22.95 -1.52
C MET A 292 -11.37 -21.71 -0.62
N ARG A 293 -11.19 -20.50 -1.19
CA ARG A 293 -11.09 -19.24 -0.41
C ARG A 293 -12.38 -18.93 0.33
N GLU A 294 -13.52 -19.06 -0.33
CA GLU A 294 -14.83 -18.72 0.23
C GLU A 294 -15.22 -19.67 1.37
N TYR A 295 -15.02 -20.98 1.18
CA TYR A 295 -15.53 -21.99 2.09
C TYR A 295 -14.47 -22.65 2.98
N ALA A 296 -13.18 -22.29 2.87
CA ALA A 296 -12.10 -22.90 3.66
C ALA A 296 -12.42 -22.92 5.16
N CYS A 297 -12.91 -21.81 5.71
CA CYS A 297 -13.19 -21.67 7.14
C CYS A 297 -14.45 -22.43 7.60
N GLU A 298 -15.25 -22.97 6.68
CA GLU A 298 -16.39 -23.83 6.99
C GLU A 298 -15.98 -25.29 7.23
N GLY A 299 -14.68 -25.61 7.08
CA GLY A 299 -14.16 -26.95 7.34
C GLY A 299 -14.31 -27.91 6.17
N ILE A 300 -14.48 -27.40 4.95
CA ILE A 300 -14.58 -28.20 3.73
C ILE A 300 -13.36 -29.10 3.50
N SER A 301 -13.57 -30.21 2.80
CA SER A 301 -12.53 -31.10 2.32
C SER A 301 -12.24 -30.89 0.82
N VAL A 302 -11.13 -31.44 0.33
CA VAL A 302 -10.84 -31.46 -1.13
C VAL A 302 -11.97 -32.14 -1.91
N SER A 303 -12.65 -33.13 -1.31
CA SER A 303 -13.78 -33.79 -1.95
C SER A 303 -14.99 -32.87 -2.10
N ASP A 304 -15.16 -31.88 -1.22
CA ASP A 304 -16.25 -30.91 -1.31
C ASP A 304 -15.96 -29.85 -2.36
N VAL A 305 -14.68 -29.44 -2.49
CA VAL A 305 -14.23 -28.60 -3.62
C VAL A 305 -14.60 -29.27 -4.94
N LEU A 306 -14.24 -30.55 -5.13
CA LEU A 306 -14.52 -31.30 -6.36
C LEU A 306 -16.01 -31.50 -6.67
N LYS A 307 -16.91 -31.31 -5.71
CA LYS A 307 -18.37 -31.30 -5.96
C LYS A 307 -18.85 -29.92 -6.43
N GLY A 308 -18.14 -28.86 -6.06
CA GLY A 308 -18.48 -27.48 -6.37
C GLY A 308 -17.92 -26.96 -7.69
N VAL A 309 -16.98 -27.66 -8.32
CA VAL A 309 -16.31 -27.22 -9.56
C VAL A 309 -16.15 -28.35 -10.59
N ALA A 310 -16.07 -28.01 -11.87
CA ALA A 310 -16.03 -28.98 -12.97
C ALA A 310 -14.60 -29.43 -13.32
N ILE A 311 -13.80 -29.78 -12.31
CA ILE A 311 -12.42 -30.25 -12.49
C ILE A 311 -12.17 -31.62 -11.85
N SER A 312 -11.37 -32.45 -12.51
CA SER A 312 -10.97 -33.75 -11.94
C SER A 312 -9.98 -33.56 -10.77
N ARG A 313 -9.95 -34.52 -9.83
CA ARG A 313 -8.99 -34.50 -8.71
C ARG A 313 -7.53 -34.39 -9.18
N SER A 314 -7.16 -35.17 -10.19
CA SER A 314 -5.79 -35.21 -10.70
C SER A 314 -5.42 -33.92 -11.42
N SER A 315 -6.37 -33.29 -12.11
CA SER A 315 -6.19 -31.96 -12.70
C SER A 315 -6.01 -30.89 -11.62
N LEU A 316 -6.85 -30.90 -10.58
CA LEU A 316 -6.76 -29.98 -9.44
C LEU A 316 -5.40 -30.09 -8.73
N GLU A 317 -4.98 -31.31 -8.38
CA GLU A 317 -3.71 -31.55 -7.69
C GLU A 317 -2.51 -31.13 -8.53
N ARG A 318 -2.51 -31.46 -9.82
CA ARG A 318 -1.43 -31.12 -10.75
C ARG A 318 -1.36 -29.61 -10.98
N GLY A 319 -2.52 -28.97 -11.17
CA GLY A 319 -2.65 -27.53 -11.35
C GLY A 319 -2.10 -26.78 -10.13
N LEU A 320 -2.63 -27.08 -8.94
CA LEU A 320 -2.17 -26.43 -7.71
C LEU A 320 -0.68 -26.68 -7.41
N ARG A 321 -0.17 -27.90 -7.63
CA ARG A 321 1.27 -28.15 -7.47
C ARG A 321 2.12 -27.36 -8.45
N LYS A 322 1.71 -27.29 -9.72
CA LYS A 322 2.44 -26.57 -10.76
C LYS A 322 2.48 -25.07 -10.49
N ILE A 323 1.38 -24.50 -9.98
CA ILE A 323 1.18 -23.06 -9.86
C ILE A 323 1.57 -22.53 -8.49
N LEU A 324 1.13 -23.19 -7.43
CA LEU A 324 1.31 -22.75 -6.05
C LEU A 324 2.43 -23.51 -5.30
N GLY A 325 3.02 -24.52 -5.94
CA GLY A 325 4.00 -25.41 -5.30
C GLY A 325 3.42 -26.30 -4.20
N ARG A 326 2.08 -26.38 -4.06
CA ARG A 326 1.41 -27.06 -2.94
C ARG A 326 0.15 -27.80 -3.38
N SER A 327 -0.25 -28.79 -2.59
CA SER A 327 -1.46 -29.59 -2.83
C SER A 327 -2.75 -28.86 -2.42
N PRO A 328 -3.93 -29.32 -2.89
CA PRO A 328 -5.21 -28.72 -2.50
C PRO A 328 -5.46 -28.72 -0.99
N ASN A 329 -5.05 -29.78 -0.30
CA ASN A 329 -5.19 -29.83 1.16
C ASN A 329 -4.27 -28.83 1.87
N GLN A 330 -3.02 -28.69 1.40
CA GLN A 330 -2.11 -27.68 1.92
C GLN A 330 -2.64 -26.26 1.69
N GLU A 331 -3.28 -26.00 0.56
CA GLU A 331 -3.89 -24.69 0.30
C GLU A 331 -5.10 -24.41 1.20
N LEU A 332 -5.98 -25.39 1.44
CA LEU A 332 -7.07 -25.23 2.42
C LEU A 332 -6.53 -24.90 3.81
N ILE A 333 -5.48 -25.60 4.26
CA ILE A 333 -4.85 -25.32 5.56
C ILE A 333 -4.28 -23.91 5.58
N ARG A 334 -3.58 -23.49 4.52
CA ARG A 334 -3.03 -22.14 4.41
C ARG A 334 -4.11 -21.07 4.50
N LEU A 335 -5.21 -21.21 3.77
CA LEU A 335 -6.33 -20.26 3.80
C LEU A 335 -6.95 -20.14 5.21
N LYS A 336 -7.11 -21.27 5.92
CA LYS A 336 -7.56 -21.27 7.31
C LYS A 336 -6.57 -20.57 8.25
N LEU A 337 -5.27 -20.77 8.04
CA LEU A 337 -4.22 -20.16 8.85
C LEU A 337 -4.11 -18.64 8.64
N LEU A 338 -4.30 -18.16 7.41
CA LEU A 338 -4.37 -16.72 7.13
C LEU A 338 -5.53 -16.05 7.89
N ARG A 339 -6.70 -16.71 7.93
CA ARG A 339 -7.83 -16.21 8.73
C ARG A 339 -7.54 -16.26 10.23
N ALA A 340 -6.83 -17.29 10.69
CA ALA A 340 -6.42 -17.38 12.08
C ALA A 340 -5.41 -16.28 12.46
N GLU A 341 -4.44 -15.98 11.61
CA GLU A 341 -3.49 -14.87 11.75
C GLU A 341 -4.22 -13.53 11.92
N GLU A 342 -5.22 -13.27 11.08
CA GLU A 342 -6.03 -12.06 11.16
C GLU A 342 -6.76 -11.95 12.51
N MET A 343 -7.44 -13.02 12.94
CA MET A 343 -8.12 -13.03 14.25
C MET A 343 -7.15 -12.92 15.42
N LEU A 344 -5.96 -13.53 15.33
CA LEU A 344 -4.92 -13.41 16.35
C LEU A 344 -4.40 -11.97 16.48
N THR A 345 -4.34 -11.25 15.37
CA THR A 345 -3.80 -9.88 15.28
C THR A 345 -4.83 -8.84 15.68
N HIS A 346 -6.09 -9.02 15.31
CA HIS A 346 -7.12 -7.97 15.43
C HIS A 346 -8.18 -8.22 16.50
N THR A 347 -8.17 -9.37 17.17
CA THR A 347 -9.20 -9.71 18.17
C THR A 347 -8.60 -10.32 19.44
N ASP A 348 -9.38 -10.30 20.52
CA ASP A 348 -9.05 -10.94 21.80
C ASP A 348 -9.65 -12.35 21.94
N LEU A 349 -10.13 -12.94 20.84
CA LEU A 349 -10.75 -14.27 20.85
C LEU A 349 -9.79 -15.33 21.39
N THR A 350 -10.31 -16.31 22.11
CA THR A 350 -9.50 -17.43 22.59
C THR A 350 -9.06 -18.30 21.42
N LEU A 351 -7.93 -19.02 21.56
CA LEU A 351 -7.43 -19.90 20.50
C LEU A 351 -8.45 -21.00 20.14
N ALA A 352 -9.26 -21.43 21.09
CA ALA A 352 -10.36 -22.37 20.87
C ALA A 352 -11.43 -21.80 19.93
N VAL A 353 -11.86 -20.56 20.16
CA VAL A 353 -12.84 -19.88 19.29
C VAL A 353 -12.26 -19.63 17.90
N ILE A 354 -10.98 -19.23 17.81
CA ILE A 354 -10.31 -19.03 16.51
C ILE A 354 -10.24 -20.35 15.73
N ALA A 355 -9.87 -21.45 16.38
CA ALA A 355 -9.85 -22.77 15.75
C ALA A 355 -11.22 -23.13 15.16
N GLN A 356 -12.29 -22.98 15.95
CA GLN A 356 -13.65 -23.25 15.48
C GLN A 356 -14.03 -22.36 14.29
N ARG A 357 -13.78 -21.05 14.37
CA ARG A 357 -14.14 -20.08 13.31
C ARG A 357 -13.33 -20.24 12.02
N CYS A 358 -12.14 -20.82 12.10
CA CYS A 358 -11.30 -21.10 10.94
C CYS A 358 -11.49 -22.54 10.43
N GLY A 359 -12.50 -23.28 10.90
CA GLY A 359 -12.80 -24.62 10.41
C GLY A 359 -11.79 -25.70 10.82
N PHE A 360 -11.10 -25.50 11.96
CA PHE A 360 -10.29 -26.52 12.61
C PHE A 360 -11.13 -27.28 13.64
N ARG A 361 -11.15 -28.61 13.54
CA ARG A 361 -11.87 -29.47 14.50
C ARG A 361 -11.26 -29.48 15.90
N ARG A 362 -9.94 -29.23 16.00
CA ARG A 362 -9.18 -29.27 17.25
C ARG A 362 -8.24 -28.09 17.32
N THR A 363 -8.21 -27.42 18.47
CA THR A 363 -7.30 -26.29 18.75
C THR A 363 -5.83 -26.68 18.62
N GLN A 364 -5.49 -27.92 19.01
CA GLN A 364 -4.14 -28.46 18.87
C GLN A 364 -3.68 -28.48 17.40
N HIS A 365 -4.55 -28.87 16.47
CA HIS A 365 -4.19 -28.92 15.04
C HIS A 365 -3.94 -27.53 14.47
N LEU A 366 -4.71 -26.51 14.87
CA LEU A 366 -4.42 -25.12 14.55
C LEU A 366 -3.03 -24.72 15.09
N ALA A 367 -2.74 -25.02 16.35
CA ALA A 367 -1.49 -24.61 16.99
C ALA A 367 -0.24 -25.29 16.40
N GLU A 368 -0.36 -26.53 15.93
CA GLU A 368 0.69 -27.27 15.24
C GLU A 368 0.95 -26.69 13.84
N THR A 369 -0.09 -26.61 13.01
CA THR A 369 0.03 -26.12 11.63
C THR A 369 0.40 -24.63 11.55
N PHE A 370 -0.05 -23.81 12.50
CA PHE A 370 0.37 -22.41 12.59
C PHE A 370 1.86 -22.29 12.91
N ARG A 371 2.39 -23.13 13.81
CA ARG A 371 3.82 -23.12 14.15
C ARG A 371 4.68 -23.58 12.99
N GLU A 372 4.22 -24.57 12.24
CA GLU A 372 4.89 -25.03 11.02
C GLU A 372 4.97 -23.91 9.97
N MET A 373 3.92 -23.09 9.83
CA MET A 373 3.86 -22.01 8.85
C MET A 373 4.64 -20.75 9.27
N TYR A 374 4.47 -20.31 10.52
CA TYR A 374 4.99 -19.01 10.99
C TYR A 374 6.25 -19.15 11.86
N GLY A 375 6.72 -20.38 12.11
CA GLY A 375 7.90 -20.65 12.95
C GLY A 375 7.68 -20.42 14.46
N MET A 376 6.48 -20.00 14.88
CA MET A 376 6.17 -19.70 16.27
C MET A 376 4.72 -20.07 16.64
N PRO A 377 4.42 -20.37 17.92
CA PRO A 377 3.06 -20.67 18.35
C PRO A 377 2.10 -19.45 18.25
N PRO A 378 0.79 -19.67 18.01
CA PRO A 378 -0.21 -18.60 17.90
C PRO A 378 -0.21 -17.59 19.05
N GLY A 379 -0.01 -18.08 20.29
CA GLY A 379 0.00 -17.24 21.48
C GLY A 379 1.18 -16.25 21.51
N GLN A 380 2.36 -16.71 21.07
CA GLN A 380 3.54 -15.86 20.96
C GLN A 380 3.36 -14.85 19.81
N TYR A 381 2.88 -15.31 18.66
CA TYR A 381 2.58 -14.46 17.51
C TYR A 381 1.67 -13.27 17.91
N ARG A 382 0.61 -13.52 18.66
CA ARG A 382 -0.28 -12.47 19.19
C ARG A 382 0.46 -11.48 20.09
N GLN A 383 1.33 -11.96 20.98
CA GLN A 383 2.07 -11.09 21.90
C GLN A 383 3.03 -10.16 21.13
N ASP A 384 3.73 -10.69 20.14
CA ASP A 384 4.68 -9.92 19.34
C ASP A 384 3.97 -8.84 18.51
N ARG A 385 2.82 -9.16 17.91
CA ARG A 385 1.99 -8.18 17.20
C ARG A 385 1.40 -7.11 18.11
N ARG A 386 1.08 -7.43 19.37
CA ARG A 386 0.61 -6.44 20.35
C ARG A 386 1.71 -5.50 20.82
N LYS A 387 2.96 -5.96 20.91
CA LYS A 387 4.11 -5.12 21.28
C LYS A 387 4.53 -4.17 20.15
N ALA A 388 4.21 -4.52 18.90
CA ALA A 388 4.51 -3.73 17.71
C ALA A 388 3.41 -2.69 17.38
N ARG A 389 2.26 -2.73 18.05
CA ARG A 389 1.26 -1.65 18.07
C ARG A 389 1.63 -0.63 19.13
#